data_AF-A0A975NF74-F1
#
_entry.id   AF-A0A975NF74-F1
#
_cell.length_a   1.000
_cell.length_b   1.000
_cell.length_c   1.000
_cell.angle_alpha   90.00
_cell.angle_beta   90.00
_cell.angle_gamma   90.00
#
_symmetry.space_group_name_H-M   'P 1'
#
loop_
_entity.id
_entity.type
_entity.pdbx_description
1 polymer ?
#
loop_
_entity_poly.entity_id
_entity_poly.type
_entity_poly.pdbx_seq_one_letter_code
_entity_poly.pdbx_strand_id
1 'polypeptide(L)'
;MTIDVIDLRNFYSQRLGIVARRLINRGIHARWPNAQGQRVLGLGYPTPYLGLFREDSERCIAFMPAAQGVLKWPTARPTLATLVDELSLPLPDAAVDRILLIHALEMSDDPEGLLREVWRVLAPSGRMMAVIPNRRGVWTRTDNTPFGHGRPYSRSQITQLLRQTWFTPASWGEALFMPPVAGGWFLRSAMAWERVGAALSLPFAGVHIVEATKQVYRAIPAHRERTRLIPALEPVLVPSSLQRDDSPPLRR
;
A
#
# COMPACT_ATOMS: atom_id res chain seq x y z
N MET A 1 -8.93 -7.24 19.60
CA MET A 1 -8.04 -8.35 20.02
C MET A 1 -7.17 -8.71 18.84
N THR A 2 -5.87 -8.54 19.00
CA THR A 2 -4.84 -8.94 18.04
C THR A 2 -4.79 -10.46 17.96
N ILE A 3 -4.70 -11.01 16.75
CA ILE A 3 -4.62 -12.46 16.57
C ILE A 3 -3.22 -12.98 16.97
N ASP A 4 -3.16 -14.07 17.71
CA ASP A 4 -1.89 -14.67 18.13
C ASP A 4 -1.18 -15.33 16.93
N VAL A 5 0.15 -15.27 16.90
CA VAL A 5 1.00 -15.91 15.90
C VAL A 5 0.77 -17.43 15.79
N ILE A 6 0.38 -18.10 16.87
CA ILE A 6 0.04 -19.52 16.93
C ILE A 6 -1.25 -19.77 16.13
N ASP A 7 -2.27 -18.93 16.28
CA ASP A 7 -3.53 -19.06 15.56
C ASP A 7 -3.35 -18.81 14.06
N LEU A 8 -2.54 -17.81 13.70
CA LEU A 8 -2.11 -17.57 12.33
C LEU A 8 -1.39 -18.80 11.75
N ARG A 9 -0.44 -19.38 12.48
CA ARG A 9 0.25 -20.62 12.07
C ARG A 9 -0.70 -21.78 11.87
N ASN A 10 -1.61 -21.99 12.82
CA ASN A 10 -2.59 -23.06 12.77
C ASN A 10 -3.47 -22.92 11.52
N PHE A 11 -4.01 -21.72 11.25
CA PHE A 11 -4.79 -21.46 10.03
C PHE A 11 -3.99 -21.76 8.76
N TYR A 12 -2.77 -21.22 8.62
CA TYR A 12 -1.96 -21.41 7.42
C TYR A 12 -1.44 -22.84 7.22
N SER A 13 -1.53 -23.69 8.24
CA SER A 13 -1.25 -25.13 8.14
C SER A 13 -2.45 -25.96 7.63
N GLN A 14 -3.67 -25.44 7.74
CA GLN A 14 -4.89 -26.12 7.30
C GLN A 14 -5.07 -26.03 5.78
N ARG A 15 -5.91 -26.92 5.22
CA ARG A 15 -6.19 -26.96 3.76
C ARG A 15 -6.68 -25.62 3.22
N LEU A 16 -7.59 -24.94 3.93
CA LEU A 16 -8.10 -23.64 3.53
C LEU A 16 -6.99 -22.58 3.53
N GLY A 17 -6.16 -22.55 4.56
CA GLY A 17 -5.02 -21.63 4.65
C GLY A 17 -3.95 -21.88 3.59
N ILE A 18 -3.68 -23.14 3.23
CA ILE A 18 -2.77 -23.50 2.12
C ILE A 18 -3.29 -22.93 0.79
N VAL A 19 -4.59 -23.05 0.53
CA VAL A 19 -5.20 -22.48 -0.70
C VAL A 19 -5.16 -20.96 -0.65
N ALA A 20 -5.56 -20.33 0.48
CA ALA A 20 -5.52 -18.89 0.63
C ALA A 20 -4.10 -18.33 0.40
N ARG A 21 -3.09 -18.96 1.00
CA ARG A 21 -1.68 -18.63 0.77
C ARG A 21 -1.31 -18.70 -0.71
N ARG A 22 -1.73 -19.75 -1.42
CA ARG A 22 -1.42 -19.93 -2.85
C ARG A 22 -2.02 -18.81 -3.70
N LEU A 23 -3.26 -18.43 -3.44
CA LEU A 23 -3.95 -17.38 -4.19
C LEU A 23 -3.32 -16.01 -3.93
N ILE A 24 -3.04 -15.68 -2.67
CA ILE A 24 -2.36 -14.44 -2.30
C ILE A 24 -0.93 -14.41 -2.87
N ASN A 25 -0.17 -15.51 -2.79
CA ASN A 25 1.17 -15.61 -3.40
C ASN A 25 1.14 -15.29 -4.89
N ARG A 26 0.14 -15.76 -5.63
CA ARG A 26 -0.03 -15.43 -7.06
C ARG A 26 -0.23 -13.92 -7.26
N GLY A 27 -1.05 -13.29 -6.41
CA GLY A 27 -1.27 -11.85 -6.46
C GLY A 27 -0.03 -11.02 -6.10
N ILE A 28 0.76 -11.48 -5.13
CA ILE A 28 2.05 -10.86 -4.76
C ILE A 28 3.04 -11.01 -5.92
N HIS A 29 3.26 -12.23 -6.40
CA HIS A 29 4.23 -12.53 -7.46
C HIS A 29 3.89 -11.84 -8.79
N ALA A 30 2.61 -11.62 -9.10
CA ALA A 30 2.20 -10.87 -10.29
C ALA A 30 2.68 -9.41 -10.28
N ARG A 31 2.89 -8.82 -9.11
CA ARG A 31 3.41 -7.45 -8.95
C ARG A 31 4.90 -7.44 -8.71
N TRP A 32 5.38 -8.36 -7.88
CA TRP A 32 6.78 -8.50 -7.50
C TRP A 32 7.29 -9.87 -7.99
N PRO A 33 7.74 -9.98 -9.27
CA PRO A 33 8.15 -11.26 -9.85
C PRO A 33 9.52 -11.74 -9.34
N ASN A 34 10.37 -10.83 -8.88
CA ASN A 34 11.66 -11.10 -8.26
C ASN A 34 12.02 -9.97 -7.27
N ALA A 35 13.05 -10.21 -6.49
CA ALA A 35 13.65 -9.27 -5.54
C ALA A 35 15.17 -9.17 -5.69
N GLN A 36 15.70 -9.37 -6.92
CA GLN A 36 17.13 -9.48 -7.14
C GLN A 36 17.91 -8.25 -6.66
N GLY A 37 18.88 -8.47 -5.78
CA GLY A 37 19.74 -7.41 -5.22
C GLY A 37 19.00 -6.43 -4.31
N GLN A 38 17.80 -6.77 -3.84
CA GLN A 38 16.99 -5.91 -2.98
C GLN A 38 16.94 -6.45 -1.55
N ARG A 39 16.81 -5.55 -0.58
CA ARG A 39 16.58 -5.87 0.83
C ARG A 39 15.08 -5.90 1.08
N VAL A 40 14.57 -7.10 1.39
CA VAL A 40 13.15 -7.38 1.59
C VAL A 40 12.85 -7.53 3.07
N LEU A 41 11.89 -6.77 3.55
CA LEU A 41 11.34 -6.87 4.90
C LEU A 41 9.88 -7.32 4.80
N GLY A 42 9.50 -8.33 5.57
CA GLY A 42 8.10 -8.61 5.88
C GLY A 42 7.73 -8.05 7.25
N LEU A 43 6.53 -7.48 7.39
CA LEU A 43 5.99 -6.98 8.65
C LEU A 43 4.61 -7.61 8.93
N GLY A 44 4.37 -8.03 10.18
CA GLY A 44 3.14 -8.70 10.63
C GLY A 44 3.29 -10.23 10.67
N TYR A 45 2.56 -10.95 9.82
CA TYR A 45 2.70 -12.39 9.61
C TYR A 45 3.17 -12.76 8.18
N PRO A 46 4.40 -12.37 7.79
CA PRO A 46 4.83 -12.43 6.38
C PRO A 46 5.39 -13.79 5.95
N THR A 47 5.69 -14.69 6.88
CA THR A 47 6.42 -15.95 6.64
C THR A 47 5.82 -16.90 5.60
N PRO A 48 4.50 -16.94 5.35
CA PRO A 48 3.94 -17.75 4.27
C PRO A 48 4.31 -17.24 2.86
N TYR A 49 4.75 -15.99 2.75
CA TYR A 49 4.93 -15.28 1.47
C TYR A 49 6.38 -14.91 1.19
N LEU A 50 7.20 -14.66 2.22
CA LEU A 50 8.62 -14.31 2.06
C LEU A 50 9.48 -15.40 1.40
N GLY A 51 8.99 -16.65 1.38
CA GLY A 51 9.63 -17.73 0.64
C GLY A 51 9.80 -17.44 -0.86
N LEU A 52 8.97 -16.56 -1.44
CA LEU A 52 9.08 -16.11 -2.84
C LEU A 52 10.38 -15.34 -3.13
N PHE A 53 10.89 -14.61 -2.13
CA PHE A 53 12.00 -13.65 -2.32
C PHE A 53 13.30 -14.10 -1.64
N ARG A 54 13.26 -15.18 -0.85
CA ARG A 54 14.36 -15.53 0.06
C ARG A 54 15.64 -15.97 -0.66
N GLU A 55 15.52 -16.56 -1.84
CA GLU A 55 16.67 -17.12 -2.57
C GLU A 55 17.24 -16.13 -3.61
N ASP A 56 16.49 -15.10 -4.02
CA ASP A 56 16.93 -14.11 -5.01
C ASP A 56 17.21 -12.71 -4.42
N SER A 57 16.75 -12.40 -3.20
CA SER A 57 17.05 -11.13 -2.52
C SER A 57 18.46 -11.05 -1.92
N GLU A 58 18.96 -9.83 -1.72
CA GLU A 58 20.21 -9.60 -0.99
C GLU A 58 20.06 -9.96 0.49
N ARG A 59 18.91 -9.58 1.07
CA ARG A 59 18.49 -9.85 2.45
C ARG A 59 16.98 -10.04 2.49
N CYS A 60 16.52 -11.00 3.28
CA CYS A 60 15.10 -11.24 3.51
C CYS A 60 14.86 -11.48 5.00
N ILE A 61 14.14 -10.57 5.65
CA ILE A 61 13.89 -10.61 7.11
C ILE A 61 12.40 -10.48 7.41
N ALA A 62 11.96 -11.09 8.51
CA ALA A 62 10.58 -11.07 8.98
C ALA A 62 10.49 -10.38 10.34
N PHE A 63 9.81 -9.25 10.39
CA PHE A 63 9.49 -8.56 11.64
C PHE A 63 8.05 -8.87 12.03
N MET A 64 7.87 -9.34 13.26
CA MET A 64 6.57 -9.67 13.81
C MET A 64 6.28 -8.74 15.00
N PRO A 65 5.12 -8.05 15.01
CA PRO A 65 4.69 -7.22 16.13
C PRO A 65 4.73 -7.96 17.47
N ALA A 66 5.19 -7.28 18.51
CA ALA A 66 5.28 -7.83 19.86
C ALA A 66 3.93 -8.37 20.37
N ALA A 67 2.84 -7.64 20.10
CA ALA A 67 1.48 -8.02 20.48
C ALA A 67 0.97 -9.28 19.74
N GLN A 68 1.50 -9.59 18.56
CA GLN A 68 1.16 -10.80 17.79
C GLN A 68 1.99 -12.00 18.24
N GLY A 69 3.25 -11.77 18.60
CA GLY A 69 4.25 -12.80 18.89
C GLY A 69 5.09 -13.18 17.65
N VAL A 70 6.16 -13.96 17.87
CA VAL A 70 7.14 -14.33 16.83
C VAL A 70 7.25 -15.85 16.66
N LEU A 71 7.48 -16.29 15.42
CA LEU A 71 7.85 -17.66 15.10
C LEU A 71 9.24 -17.74 14.49
N LYS A 72 9.95 -18.82 14.83
CA LYS A 72 11.18 -19.17 14.13
C LYS A 72 10.90 -19.36 12.64
N TRP A 73 11.57 -18.56 11.82
CA TRP A 73 11.56 -18.69 10.37
C TRP A 73 12.94 -18.32 9.81
N PRO A 74 13.46 -19.06 8.81
CA PRO A 74 12.95 -20.33 8.29
C PRO A 74 13.08 -21.47 9.30
N THR A 75 12.19 -22.46 9.25
CA THR A 75 12.13 -23.54 10.27
C THR A 75 13.44 -24.35 10.37
N ALA A 76 14.09 -24.62 9.23
CA ALA A 76 15.26 -25.50 9.11
C ALA A 76 16.57 -24.77 8.75
N ARG A 77 16.63 -23.43 8.95
CA ARG A 77 17.82 -22.61 8.70
C ARG A 77 18.04 -21.63 9.87
N PRO A 78 19.15 -20.90 9.94
CA PRO A 78 19.30 -19.80 10.88
C PRO A 78 18.13 -18.82 10.82
N THR A 79 17.70 -18.33 11.97
CA THR A 79 16.51 -17.50 12.11
C THR A 79 16.71 -16.15 11.44
N LEU A 80 15.75 -15.75 10.62
CA LEU A 80 15.63 -14.45 9.95
C LEU A 80 14.37 -13.71 10.40
N ALA A 81 13.76 -14.14 11.51
CA ALA A 81 12.59 -13.52 12.11
C ALA A 81 12.94 -12.91 13.46
N THR A 82 12.39 -11.73 13.76
CA THR A 82 12.50 -11.11 15.08
C THR A 82 11.20 -10.48 15.51
N LEU A 83 11.01 -10.43 16.82
CA LEU A 83 9.96 -9.66 17.46
C LEU A 83 10.37 -8.19 17.47
N VAL A 84 9.44 -7.29 17.16
CA VAL A 84 9.67 -5.84 17.10
C VAL A 84 8.49 -5.07 17.68
N ASP A 85 8.74 -3.82 18.05
CA ASP A 85 7.71 -2.79 18.11
C ASP A 85 7.49 -2.26 16.68
N GLU A 86 6.29 -2.43 16.14
CA GLU A 86 5.92 -1.99 14.80
C GLU A 86 5.93 -0.47 14.60
N LEU A 87 5.91 0.31 15.69
CA LEU A 87 6.01 1.78 15.67
C LEU A 87 7.47 2.25 15.83
N SER A 88 8.40 1.35 16.13
CA SER A 88 9.82 1.65 16.31
C SER A 88 10.68 0.48 15.80
N LEU A 89 10.75 0.35 14.48
CA LEU A 89 11.49 -0.70 13.81
C LEU A 89 13.00 -0.54 14.06
N PRO A 90 13.72 -1.62 14.39
CA PRO A 90 15.16 -1.58 14.70
C PRO A 90 16.02 -1.52 13.43
N LEU A 91 15.73 -0.57 12.56
CA LEU A 91 16.42 -0.31 11.29
C LEU A 91 16.67 1.19 11.14
N PRO A 92 17.78 1.60 10.51
CA PRO A 92 17.98 2.99 10.15
C PRO A 92 17.02 3.43 9.05
N ASP A 93 16.96 4.73 8.80
CA ASP A 93 16.18 5.30 7.71
C ASP A 93 16.68 4.75 6.36
N ALA A 94 15.75 4.54 5.42
CA ALA A 94 16.05 4.06 4.07
C ALA A 94 16.84 2.72 3.99
N ALA A 95 16.72 1.86 5.02
CA ALA A 95 17.41 0.58 5.12
C ALA A 95 16.86 -0.55 4.24
N VAL A 96 15.64 -0.44 3.71
CA VAL A 96 14.99 -1.54 2.96
C VAL A 96 14.38 -1.07 1.66
N ASP A 97 14.37 -1.94 0.66
CA ASP A 97 13.93 -1.60 -0.70
C ASP A 97 12.51 -2.10 -0.98
N ARG A 98 12.11 -3.21 -0.34
CA ARG A 98 10.74 -3.74 -0.39
C ARG A 98 10.20 -4.10 0.98
N ILE A 99 8.98 -3.68 1.27
CA ILE A 99 8.28 -4.04 2.52
C ILE A 99 6.95 -4.73 2.22
N LEU A 100 6.78 -5.97 2.69
CA LEU A 100 5.54 -6.73 2.57
C LEU A 100 4.78 -6.72 3.91
N LEU A 101 3.63 -6.07 3.95
CA LEU A 101 2.74 -6.02 5.12
C LEU A 101 1.65 -7.08 4.98
N ILE A 102 1.58 -8.00 5.95
CA ILE A 102 0.61 -9.10 5.98
C ILE A 102 0.05 -9.20 7.40
N HIS A 103 -1.28 -9.18 7.59
CA HIS A 103 -1.87 -9.22 8.95
C HIS A 103 -1.27 -8.15 9.87
N ALA A 104 -1.02 -6.96 9.32
CA ALA A 104 -0.30 -5.89 10.00
C ALA A 104 -1.20 -4.65 10.16
N LEU A 105 -1.70 -4.09 9.07
CA LEU A 105 -2.49 -2.85 9.10
C LEU A 105 -3.86 -3.05 9.76
N GLU A 106 -4.49 -4.18 9.51
CA GLU A 106 -5.77 -4.55 10.11
C GLU A 106 -5.66 -4.89 11.60
N MET A 107 -4.46 -5.26 12.06
CA MET A 107 -4.19 -5.62 13.45
C MET A 107 -3.59 -4.48 14.27
N SER A 108 -3.17 -3.40 13.62
CA SER A 108 -2.50 -2.27 14.25
C SER A 108 -3.51 -1.33 14.92
N ASP A 109 -3.21 -0.95 16.16
CA ASP A 109 -3.97 0.07 16.89
C ASP A 109 -3.66 1.50 16.38
N ASP A 110 -2.44 1.73 15.88
CA ASP A 110 -2.02 2.97 15.21
C ASP A 110 -1.49 2.70 13.79
N PRO A 111 -2.40 2.50 12.80
CA PRO A 111 -2.00 2.22 11.42
C PRO A 111 -1.30 3.41 10.74
N GLU A 112 -1.51 4.64 11.23
CA GLU A 112 -0.78 5.81 10.72
C GLU A 112 0.66 5.81 11.20
N GLY A 113 0.88 5.58 12.51
CA GLY A 113 2.20 5.43 13.09
C GLY A 113 2.99 4.29 12.44
N LEU A 114 2.37 3.12 12.29
CA LEU A 114 2.98 1.97 11.61
C LEU A 114 3.43 2.33 10.20
N LEU A 115 2.57 2.98 9.41
CA LEU A 115 2.94 3.38 8.05
C LEU A 115 4.01 4.48 8.02
N ARG A 116 4.03 5.42 8.98
CA ARG A 116 5.13 6.39 9.10
C ARG A 116 6.45 5.70 9.37
N GLU A 117 6.44 4.65 10.19
CA GLU A 117 7.64 3.88 10.49
C GLU A 117 8.10 3.04 9.30
N VAL A 118 7.16 2.41 8.59
CA VAL A 118 7.41 1.78 7.28
C VAL A 118 7.98 2.79 6.29
N TRP A 119 7.43 4.01 6.23
CA TRP A 119 7.94 5.08 5.38
C TRP A 119 9.37 5.46 5.74
N ARG A 120 9.71 5.56 7.04
CA ARG A 120 11.04 5.91 7.53
C ARG A 120 12.09 4.92 7.05
N VAL A 121 11.86 3.62 7.26
CA VAL A 121 12.84 2.57 6.90
C VAL A 121 12.87 2.28 5.40
N LEU A 122 11.82 2.59 4.64
CA LEU A 122 11.77 2.36 3.20
C LEU A 122 12.70 3.33 2.44
N ALA A 123 13.50 2.81 1.53
CA ALA A 123 14.36 3.58 0.65
C ALA A 123 13.54 4.55 -0.22
N PRO A 124 14.11 5.69 -0.68
CA PRO A 124 13.42 6.67 -1.52
C PRO A 124 12.74 6.09 -2.77
N SER A 125 13.36 5.11 -3.42
CA SER A 125 12.82 4.39 -4.59
C SER A 125 12.14 3.07 -4.22
N GLY A 126 12.06 2.76 -2.93
CA GLY A 126 11.50 1.52 -2.41
C GLY A 126 9.98 1.47 -2.58
N ARG A 127 9.45 0.24 -2.49
CA ARG A 127 8.02 -0.02 -2.59
C ARG A 127 7.52 -0.85 -1.42
N MET A 128 6.34 -0.53 -0.92
CA MET A 128 5.62 -1.38 0.01
C MET A 128 4.49 -2.10 -0.73
N MET A 129 4.16 -3.30 -0.26
CA MET A 129 2.95 -4.01 -0.64
C MET A 129 2.21 -4.45 0.61
N ALA A 130 0.91 -4.16 0.70
CA ALA A 130 0.07 -4.57 1.80
C ALA A 130 -1.06 -5.47 1.31
N VAL A 131 -1.26 -6.58 2.03
CA VAL A 131 -2.40 -7.46 1.85
C VAL A 131 -3.37 -7.19 2.99
N ILE A 132 -4.55 -6.65 2.68
CA ILE A 132 -5.48 -6.10 3.67
C ILE A 132 -6.88 -6.71 3.46
N PRO A 133 -7.56 -7.22 4.51
CA PRO A 133 -8.92 -7.70 4.42
C PRO A 133 -9.88 -6.67 3.82
N ASN A 134 -10.61 -7.10 2.80
CA ASN A 134 -11.59 -6.27 2.13
C ASN A 134 -12.90 -6.25 2.93
N ARG A 135 -13.31 -5.07 3.42
CA ARG A 135 -14.55 -4.87 4.20
C ARG A 135 -15.83 -5.40 3.55
N ARG A 136 -15.86 -5.50 2.22
CA ARG A 136 -17.01 -6.05 1.49
C ARG A 136 -16.88 -7.56 1.21
N GLY A 137 -15.70 -8.14 1.43
CA GLY A 137 -15.39 -9.53 1.14
C GLY A 137 -16.01 -10.51 2.13
N VAL A 138 -16.37 -11.71 1.65
CA VAL A 138 -17.02 -12.75 2.46
C VAL A 138 -16.13 -13.23 3.61
N TRP A 139 -14.81 -13.20 3.41
CA TRP A 139 -13.81 -13.62 4.41
C TRP A 139 -13.86 -12.79 5.69
N THR A 140 -14.22 -11.50 5.58
CA THR A 140 -14.36 -10.61 6.76
C THR A 140 -15.57 -10.91 7.62
N ARG A 141 -16.49 -11.75 7.14
CA ARG A 141 -17.70 -12.18 7.86
C ARG A 141 -17.54 -13.52 8.58
N THR A 142 -16.34 -14.09 8.52
CA THR A 142 -16.04 -15.41 9.08
C THR A 142 -14.94 -15.27 10.13
N ASP A 143 -15.35 -15.30 11.39
CA ASP A 143 -14.45 -15.14 12.54
C ASP A 143 -13.51 -16.33 12.71
N ASN A 144 -13.75 -17.46 12.04
CA ASN A 144 -12.85 -18.62 12.05
C ASN A 144 -11.62 -18.45 11.13
N THR A 145 -11.44 -17.29 10.51
CA THR A 145 -10.29 -17.00 9.65
C THR A 145 -9.56 -15.75 10.14
N PRO A 146 -8.23 -15.64 9.89
CA PRO A 146 -7.49 -14.44 10.31
C PRO A 146 -8.00 -13.17 9.60
N PHE A 147 -8.62 -13.31 8.43
CA PHE A 147 -9.18 -12.19 7.67
C PHE A 147 -10.51 -11.65 8.23
N GLY A 148 -11.16 -12.38 9.16
CA GLY A 148 -12.32 -11.91 9.92
C GLY A 148 -11.94 -11.05 11.13
N HIS A 149 -10.66 -11.05 11.52
CA HIS A 149 -10.17 -10.35 12.70
C HIS A 149 -9.60 -8.96 12.34
N GLY A 150 -9.55 -8.10 13.35
CA GLY A 150 -9.03 -6.74 13.20
C GLY A 150 -9.99 -5.81 12.46
N ARG A 151 -9.45 -4.72 11.92
CA ARG A 151 -10.20 -3.72 11.18
C ARG A 151 -10.14 -4.00 9.68
N PRO A 152 -11.25 -4.40 9.03
CA PRO A 152 -11.25 -4.51 7.58
C PRO A 152 -11.38 -3.13 6.91
N TYR A 153 -10.79 -2.98 5.73
CA TYR A 153 -10.73 -1.71 5.01
C TYR A 153 -11.47 -1.73 3.68
N SER A 154 -12.00 -0.58 3.28
CA SER A 154 -12.34 -0.29 1.89
C SER A 154 -11.14 0.26 1.13
N ARG A 155 -11.18 0.16 -0.20
CA ARG A 155 -10.18 0.77 -1.10
C ARG A 155 -10.00 2.28 -0.85
N SER A 156 -11.08 3.01 -0.58
CA SER A 156 -11.02 4.45 -0.27
C SER A 156 -10.31 4.73 1.05
N GLN A 157 -10.56 3.93 2.08
CA GLN A 157 -9.89 4.08 3.38
C GLN A 157 -8.39 3.78 3.28
N ILE A 158 -8.01 2.73 2.56
CA ILE A 158 -6.59 2.41 2.30
C ILE A 158 -5.93 3.57 1.54
N THR A 159 -6.59 4.10 0.49
CA THR A 159 -6.07 5.22 -0.29
C THR A 159 -5.86 6.47 0.56
N GLN A 160 -6.82 6.78 1.45
CA GLN A 160 -6.71 7.92 2.36
C GLN A 160 -5.57 7.72 3.36
N LEU A 161 -5.48 6.54 3.97
CA LEU A 161 -4.44 6.19 4.92
C LEU A 161 -3.03 6.29 4.30
N LEU A 162 -2.84 5.76 3.09
CA LEU A 162 -1.58 5.86 2.35
C LEU A 162 -1.22 7.32 2.07
N ARG A 163 -2.18 8.15 1.63
CA ARG A 163 -1.94 9.58 1.37
C ARG A 163 -1.55 10.36 2.62
N GLN A 164 -2.19 10.07 3.75
CA GLN A 164 -1.90 10.71 5.05
C GLN A 164 -0.49 10.36 5.55
N THR A 165 0.06 9.24 5.09
CA THR A 165 1.37 8.70 5.50
C THR A 165 2.42 8.78 4.40
N TRP A 166 2.21 9.70 3.44
CA TRP A 166 3.16 10.03 2.35
C TRP A 166 3.50 8.85 1.44
N PHE A 167 2.52 8.00 1.20
CA PHE A 167 2.55 6.98 0.17
C PHE A 167 1.60 7.33 -0.98
N THR A 168 2.02 6.95 -2.19
CA THR A 168 1.16 6.99 -3.38
C THR A 168 0.83 5.55 -3.80
N PRO A 169 -0.46 5.17 -3.90
CA PRO A 169 -0.83 3.87 -4.43
C PRO A 169 -0.39 3.74 -5.89
N ALA A 170 0.39 2.71 -6.21
CA ALA A 170 0.94 2.47 -7.55
C ALA A 170 0.13 1.41 -8.31
N SER A 171 -0.21 0.29 -7.66
CA SER A 171 -0.98 -0.78 -8.29
C SER A 171 -1.94 -1.42 -7.29
N TRP A 172 -3.06 -1.93 -7.81
CA TRP A 172 -4.11 -2.60 -7.03
C TRP A 172 -4.34 -4.00 -7.54
N GLY A 173 -4.66 -4.90 -6.62
CA GLY A 173 -5.09 -6.26 -6.87
C GLY A 173 -6.04 -6.73 -5.81
N GLU A 174 -6.60 -7.89 -6.11
CA GLU A 174 -7.55 -8.57 -5.25
C GLU A 174 -7.25 -10.06 -5.30
N ALA A 175 -7.51 -10.73 -4.19
CA ALA A 175 -7.39 -12.18 -4.08
C ALA A 175 -8.47 -12.74 -3.15
N LEU A 176 -8.61 -14.07 -3.15
CA LEU A 176 -9.58 -14.82 -2.35
C LEU A 176 -11.03 -14.53 -2.78
N PHE A 177 -11.35 -14.69 -4.06
CA PHE A 177 -12.72 -14.59 -4.57
C PHE A 177 -13.58 -15.81 -4.17
N MET A 178 -12.94 -16.93 -3.81
CA MET A 178 -13.64 -18.10 -3.29
C MET A 178 -14.20 -17.85 -1.87
N PRO A 179 -15.36 -18.42 -1.49
CA PRO A 179 -15.86 -18.33 -0.12
C PRO A 179 -14.99 -19.14 0.87
N PRO A 180 -14.94 -18.77 2.16
CA PRO A 180 -14.14 -19.43 3.21
C PRO A 180 -14.75 -20.74 3.70
N VAL A 181 -15.06 -21.68 2.79
CA VAL A 181 -15.64 -22.99 3.10
C VAL A 181 -14.59 -24.10 3.00
N ALA A 182 -14.51 -24.95 4.04
CA ALA A 182 -13.51 -26.03 4.13
C ALA A 182 -13.88 -27.32 3.35
N GLY A 183 -15.02 -27.33 2.65
CA GLY A 183 -15.52 -28.50 1.93
C GLY A 183 -14.58 -28.97 0.81
N GLY A 184 -14.18 -30.25 0.83
CA GLY A 184 -13.14 -30.80 -0.04
C GLY A 184 -13.41 -30.69 -1.55
N TRP A 185 -14.67 -30.82 -1.99
CA TRP A 185 -15.07 -30.60 -3.39
C TRP A 185 -14.85 -29.14 -3.84
N PHE A 186 -15.15 -28.17 -2.99
CA PHE A 186 -14.99 -26.74 -3.27
C PHE A 186 -13.52 -26.32 -3.34
N LEU A 187 -12.67 -26.84 -2.44
CA LEU A 187 -11.24 -26.54 -2.45
C LEU A 187 -10.53 -27.07 -3.71
N ARG A 188 -11.01 -28.17 -4.29
CA ARG A 188 -10.46 -28.71 -5.57
C ARG A 188 -10.74 -27.80 -6.76
N SER A 189 -11.84 -27.04 -6.73
CA SER A 189 -12.21 -26.07 -7.76
C SER A 189 -11.77 -24.64 -7.46
N ALA A 190 -11.08 -24.40 -6.34
CA ALA A 190 -10.65 -23.07 -5.89
C ALA A 190 -9.90 -22.25 -6.96
N MET A 191 -9.02 -22.88 -7.74
CA MET A 191 -8.30 -22.18 -8.83
C MET A 191 -9.19 -21.80 -10.01
N ALA A 192 -10.29 -22.52 -10.24
CA ALA A 192 -11.28 -22.17 -11.25
C ALA A 192 -12.14 -21.00 -10.74
N TRP A 193 -12.58 -21.05 -9.48
CA TRP A 193 -13.28 -19.95 -8.82
C TRP A 193 -12.46 -18.67 -8.77
N GLU A 194 -11.16 -18.73 -8.45
CA GLU A 194 -10.33 -17.53 -8.46
C GLU A 194 -10.21 -16.94 -9.87
N ARG A 195 -10.05 -17.80 -10.90
CA ARG A 195 -9.96 -17.34 -12.29
C ARG A 195 -11.27 -16.70 -12.76
N VAL A 196 -12.40 -17.33 -12.46
CA VAL A 196 -13.73 -16.80 -12.80
C VAL A 196 -14.02 -15.53 -12.02
N GLY A 197 -13.76 -15.49 -10.71
CA GLY A 197 -13.99 -14.34 -9.85
C GLY A 197 -13.12 -13.14 -10.22
N ALA A 198 -11.83 -13.38 -10.51
CA ALA A 198 -10.93 -12.35 -11.01
C ALA A 198 -11.32 -11.85 -12.40
N ALA A 199 -11.72 -12.75 -13.31
CA ALA A 199 -12.17 -12.37 -14.67
C ALA A 199 -13.48 -11.57 -14.64
N LEU A 200 -14.39 -11.91 -13.72
CA LEU A 200 -15.68 -11.23 -13.55
C LEU A 200 -15.59 -10.02 -12.60
N SER A 201 -14.42 -9.74 -12.00
CA SER A 201 -14.24 -8.70 -10.98
C SER A 201 -15.33 -8.72 -9.90
N LEU A 202 -15.63 -9.91 -9.35
CA LEU A 202 -16.70 -10.06 -8.38
C LEU A 202 -16.43 -9.17 -7.15
N PRO A 203 -17.42 -8.41 -6.65
CA PRO A 203 -17.22 -7.36 -5.64
C PRO A 203 -16.86 -7.89 -4.23
N PHE A 204 -16.59 -9.18 -4.10
CA PHE A 204 -16.47 -9.90 -2.83
C PHE A 204 -15.09 -10.54 -2.60
N ALA A 205 -14.04 -10.11 -3.29
CA ALA A 205 -12.67 -10.52 -3.00
C ALA A 205 -12.38 -10.43 -1.50
N GLY A 206 -11.74 -11.45 -0.93
CA GLY A 206 -11.43 -11.49 0.49
C GLY A 206 -10.39 -10.45 0.92
N VAL A 207 -9.43 -10.13 0.06
CA VAL A 207 -8.34 -9.19 0.38
C VAL A 207 -8.02 -8.24 -0.77
N HIS A 208 -7.60 -7.03 -0.43
CA HIS A 208 -6.92 -6.08 -1.30
C HIS A 208 -5.41 -6.33 -1.26
N ILE A 209 -4.76 -6.30 -2.41
CA ILE A 209 -3.30 -6.29 -2.55
C ILE A 209 -2.93 -4.93 -3.14
N VAL A 210 -2.40 -4.03 -2.31
CA VAL A 210 -2.02 -2.69 -2.74
C VAL A 210 -0.51 -2.55 -2.73
N GLU A 211 0.05 -2.11 -3.85
CA GLU A 211 1.43 -1.66 -3.93
C GLU A 211 1.44 -0.14 -3.82
N ALA A 212 2.35 0.41 -3.01
CA ALA A 212 2.52 1.84 -2.85
C ALA A 212 4.00 2.24 -2.87
N THR A 213 4.27 3.43 -3.37
CA THR A 213 5.61 4.02 -3.45
C THR A 213 5.76 5.16 -2.46
N LYS A 214 6.97 5.33 -1.95
CA LYS A 214 7.34 6.42 -1.05
C LYS A 214 7.23 7.76 -1.79
N GLN A 215 6.52 8.73 -1.21
CA GLN A 215 6.48 10.09 -1.73
C GLN A 215 7.49 10.97 -0.98
N VAL A 216 8.62 11.25 -1.61
CA VAL A 216 9.69 12.10 -1.04
C VAL A 216 9.47 13.58 -1.38
N TYR A 217 8.81 13.86 -2.51
CA TYR A 217 8.49 15.22 -2.95
C TYR A 217 6.98 15.45 -2.94
N ARG A 218 6.53 16.48 -2.21
CA ARG A 218 5.18 17.01 -2.34
C ARG A 218 5.24 18.13 -3.38
N ALA A 219 4.66 17.90 -4.56
CA ALA A 219 4.45 19.00 -5.50
C ALA A 219 3.57 20.05 -4.80
N ILE A 220 4.08 21.28 -4.68
CA ILE A 220 3.29 22.42 -4.22
C ILE A 220 2.18 22.59 -5.26
N PRO A 221 0.90 22.45 -4.90
CA PRO A 221 -0.16 22.71 -5.84
C PRO A 221 -0.03 24.18 -6.26
N ALA A 222 0.30 24.43 -7.53
CA ALA A 222 0.22 25.76 -8.09
C ALA A 222 -1.25 26.17 -8.00
N HIS A 223 -1.58 26.98 -6.99
CA HIS A 223 -2.89 27.58 -6.90
C HIS A 223 -2.99 28.50 -8.11
N ARG A 224 -3.72 28.06 -9.14
CA ARG A 224 -4.10 28.94 -10.23
C ARG A 224 -5.13 29.87 -9.63
N GLU A 225 -4.66 30.94 -8.97
CA GLU A 225 -5.51 32.09 -8.69
C GLU A 225 -6.20 32.40 -10.00
N ARG A 226 -7.53 32.31 -10.01
CA ARG A 226 -8.30 32.87 -11.10
C ARG A 226 -7.99 34.35 -11.06
N THR A 227 -7.09 34.80 -11.94
CA THR A 227 -6.90 36.22 -12.23
C THR A 227 -8.29 36.75 -12.55
N ARG A 228 -8.93 37.40 -11.58
CA ARG A 228 -10.12 38.21 -11.86
C ARG A 228 -9.60 39.30 -12.78
N LEU A 229 -9.95 39.20 -14.06
CA LEU A 229 -9.73 40.27 -15.01
C LEU A 229 -10.50 41.48 -14.46
N ILE A 230 -9.79 42.40 -13.82
CA ILE A 230 -10.32 43.72 -13.49
C ILE A 230 -10.48 44.41 -14.85
N PRO A 231 -11.69 44.85 -15.26
CA PRO A 231 -11.87 45.56 -16.50
C PRO A 231 -10.98 46.80 -16.47
N ALA A 232 -10.07 46.93 -17.44
CA ALA A 232 -9.32 48.16 -17.63
C ALA A 232 -10.33 49.24 -18.04
N LEU A 233 -10.54 50.25 -17.20
CA LEU A 233 -11.30 51.43 -17.56
C LEU A 233 -10.52 52.18 -18.64
N GLU A 234 -11.19 52.49 -19.76
CA GLU A 234 -10.57 53.28 -20.83
C GLU A 234 -10.17 54.66 -20.29
N PRO A 235 -8.90 55.07 -20.47
CA PRO A 235 -8.47 56.39 -20.02
C PRO A 235 -9.17 57.46 -20.85
N VAL A 236 -9.93 58.32 -20.17
CA VAL A 236 -10.58 59.49 -20.78
C VAL A 236 -9.49 60.43 -21.31
N LEU A 237 -9.45 60.61 -22.64
CA LEU A 237 -8.53 61.52 -23.32
C LEU A 237 -8.86 62.96 -22.92
N VAL A 238 -7.90 63.63 -22.29
CA VAL A 238 -7.96 65.06 -21.97
C VAL A 238 -7.79 65.86 -23.27
N PRO A 239 -8.55 66.94 -23.53
CA PRO A 239 -8.48 67.67 -24.79
C PRO A 239 -7.12 68.36 -24.98
N SER A 240 -6.51 68.16 -26.14
CA SER A 240 -5.29 68.86 -26.55
C SER A 240 -5.56 70.33 -26.86
N SER A 241 -4.78 71.24 -26.27
CA SER A 241 -4.86 72.68 -26.55
C SER A 241 -4.38 73.00 -27.98
N LEU A 242 -5.20 73.74 -28.74
CA LEU A 242 -4.89 74.29 -30.05
C LEU A 242 -3.61 75.15 -30.00
N GLN A 243 -2.56 74.72 -30.70
CA GLN A 243 -1.36 75.52 -30.89
C GLN A 243 -1.58 76.45 -32.08
N ARG A 244 -1.47 77.76 -31.83
CA ARG A 244 -1.66 78.84 -32.78
C ARG A 244 -0.48 78.85 -33.76
N ASP A 245 -0.81 78.83 -35.05
CA ASP A 245 0.14 78.85 -36.16
C ASP A 245 0.73 80.26 -36.31
N ASP A 246 2.02 80.42 -36.04
CA ASP A 246 2.79 81.62 -36.33
C ASP A 246 4.11 81.21 -37.02
N SER A 247 4.07 81.15 -38.35
CA SER A 247 5.24 81.14 -39.22
C SER A 247 5.14 82.31 -40.21
N PRO A 248 6.24 82.74 -40.83
CA PRO A 248 7.41 83.45 -40.32
C PRO A 248 7.42 84.89 -40.91
N PRO A 249 8.56 85.64 -40.94
CA PRO A 249 9.29 85.57 -42.20
C PRO A 249 10.83 85.68 -42.10
N LEU A 250 11.42 85.19 -43.19
CA LEU A 250 12.78 85.33 -43.70
C LEU A 250 13.46 86.70 -43.45
N ARG A 251 14.79 86.69 -43.30
CA ARG A 251 15.72 87.21 -44.33
C ARG A 251 17.21 87.05 -43.97
N ARG A 252 17.93 86.52 -44.98
CA ARG A 252 19.30 86.74 -45.47
C ARG A 252 20.47 86.67 -44.49
#